data_AF-A0ABD5TZD9-F1
#
_entry.id   AF-A0ABD5TZD9-F1
#
_cell.length_a   1.000
_cell.length_b   1.000
_cell.length_c   1.000
_cell.angle_alpha   90.00
_cell.angle_beta   90.00
_cell.angle_gamma   90.00
#
_symmetry.space_group_name_H-M   'P 1'
#
loop_
_entity.id
_entity.type
_entity.pdbx_description
1 polymer ?
#
loop_
_entity_poly.entity_id
_entity_poly.type
_entity_poly.pdbx_seq_one_letter_code
_entity_poly.pdbx_strand_id
1 'polypeptide(L)'
;MPALWRLTRNERARRVYEALKRVGITGTRMYQYVADPRDDAGADAAVEGVAFAARDPTAVGGEYEAFAELRDDETVLCALDGDEIVGHLFVSVDATHRIHPLEETLTFDGGYVRRVFVRPSHRGRGIATALVSRARTVAADAGAGAVHALVALDNKPSQWMFEANGFERRFEHAYYRVGPLRRRRVEDIERT
;
A
#
# COMPACT_ATOMS: atom_id res chain seq x y z
N MET A 1 -4.32 9.12 -22.10
CA MET A 1 -2.99 8.49 -21.97
C MET A 1 -3.20 7.03 -21.56
N PRO A 2 -2.93 6.05 -22.43
CA PRO A 2 -3.38 4.67 -22.21
C PRO A 2 -2.66 4.03 -21.02
N ALA A 3 -3.42 3.25 -20.25
CA ALA A 3 -3.03 2.62 -19.00
C ALA A 3 -1.76 1.75 -19.17
N LEU A 4 -0.64 2.24 -18.63
CA LEU A 4 0.70 1.64 -18.71
C LEU A 4 0.80 0.20 -18.15
N TRP A 5 -0.22 -0.32 -17.48
CA TRP A 5 -0.21 -1.68 -16.91
C TRP A 5 -1.21 -2.67 -17.50
N ARG A 6 -2.21 -2.26 -18.29
CA ARG A 6 -2.97 -3.25 -19.06
C ARG A 6 -2.06 -4.02 -20.03
N LEU A 7 -0.84 -3.51 -20.19
CA LEU A 7 0.30 -4.06 -20.90
C LEU A 7 1.11 -5.07 -20.07
N THR A 8 1.25 -4.96 -18.74
CA THR A 8 2.12 -5.85 -17.94
C THR A 8 1.56 -7.26 -17.71
N ARG A 9 0.31 -7.51 -18.12
CA ARG A 9 -0.31 -8.85 -18.16
C ARG A 9 0.06 -9.66 -19.41
N ASN A 10 0.68 -9.04 -20.41
CA ASN A 10 1.18 -9.68 -21.63
C ASN A 10 2.71 -9.66 -21.59
N GLU A 11 3.37 -10.81 -21.75
CA GLU A 11 4.83 -10.92 -21.75
C GLU A 11 5.52 -9.92 -22.67
N ARG A 12 4.89 -9.58 -23.81
CA ARG A 12 5.43 -8.64 -24.79
C ARG A 12 5.57 -7.24 -24.21
N ALA A 13 4.62 -6.80 -23.39
CA ALA A 13 4.69 -5.47 -22.81
C ALA A 13 5.55 -5.39 -21.55
N ARG A 14 5.71 -6.50 -20.81
CA ARG A 14 6.77 -6.62 -19.81
C ARG A 14 8.13 -6.42 -20.48
N ARG A 15 8.39 -7.06 -21.63
CA ARG A 15 9.63 -6.87 -22.40
C ARG A 15 9.83 -5.45 -22.89
N VAL A 16 8.78 -4.78 -23.36
CA VAL A 16 8.85 -3.36 -23.77
C VAL A 16 9.13 -2.46 -22.57
N TYR A 17 8.49 -2.69 -21.42
CA TYR A 17 8.77 -1.96 -20.19
C TYR A 17 10.22 -2.14 -19.73
N GLU A 18 10.73 -3.37 -19.73
CA GLU A 18 12.14 -3.63 -19.38
C GLU A 18 13.11 -3.07 -20.43
N ALA A 19 12.72 -2.98 -21.71
CA ALA A 19 13.52 -2.32 -22.75
C ALA A 19 13.56 -0.79 -22.55
N LEU A 20 12.42 -0.16 -22.24
CA LEU A 20 12.33 1.26 -21.90
C LEU A 20 13.14 1.58 -20.65
N LYS A 21 13.04 0.75 -19.61
CA LYS A 21 13.84 0.87 -18.39
C LYS A 21 15.33 0.75 -18.68
N ARG A 22 15.75 -0.16 -19.58
CA ARG A 22 17.13 -0.31 -20.05
C ARG A 22 17.68 0.92 -20.77
N VAL A 23 16.83 1.68 -21.46
CA VAL A 23 17.21 2.96 -22.10
C VAL A 23 16.96 4.18 -21.19
N GLY A 24 16.72 3.96 -19.88
CA GLY A 24 16.58 5.03 -18.90
C GLY A 24 15.22 5.74 -18.91
N ILE A 25 14.19 5.10 -19.48
CA ILE A 25 12.82 5.60 -19.48
C ILE A 25 12.00 4.87 -18.41
N THR A 26 11.55 5.60 -17.41
CA THR A 26 10.66 5.09 -16.35
C THR A 26 9.47 6.04 -16.21
N GLY A 27 8.27 5.51 -16.00
CA GLY A 27 7.10 6.29 -15.65
C GLY A 27 6.25 5.55 -14.62
N THR A 28 5.81 6.23 -13.57
CA THR A 28 4.85 5.71 -12.60
C THR A 28 3.79 6.76 -12.27
N ARG A 29 2.60 6.29 -11.93
CA ARG A 29 1.51 7.10 -11.39
C ARG A 29 0.88 6.34 -10.23
N MET A 30 0.66 7.02 -9.11
CA MET A 30 0.08 6.46 -7.90
C MET A 30 -0.99 7.40 -7.35
N TYR A 31 -2.09 6.85 -6.86
CA TYR A 31 -3.02 7.58 -6.02
C TYR A 31 -2.53 7.55 -4.57
N GLN A 32 -2.55 8.70 -3.92
CA GLN A 32 -2.54 8.81 -2.47
C GLN A 32 -3.98 8.76 -1.99
N TYR A 33 -4.28 7.68 -1.30
CA TYR A 33 -5.53 7.45 -0.62
C TYR A 33 -5.43 8.00 0.81
N VAL A 34 -6.49 8.63 1.29
CA VAL A 34 -6.60 9.19 2.63
C VAL A 34 -7.92 8.74 3.26
N ALA A 35 -7.90 8.36 4.53
CA ALA A 35 -9.09 8.04 5.33
C ALA A 35 -9.01 8.70 6.70
N ASP A 36 -10.15 9.01 7.30
CA ASP A 36 -10.24 9.28 8.74
C ASP A 36 -10.00 7.96 9.50
N PRO A 37 -9.04 7.87 10.44
CA PRO A 37 -8.81 6.63 11.20
C PRO A 37 -10.01 6.21 12.08
N ARG A 38 -10.96 7.10 12.37
CA ARG A 38 -12.10 6.87 13.28
C ARG A 38 -13.40 6.47 12.59
N ASP A 39 -13.44 6.51 11.25
CA ASP A 39 -14.62 6.08 10.49
C ASP A 39 -14.75 4.54 10.51
N ASP A 40 -15.98 4.05 10.45
CA ASP A 40 -16.35 2.64 10.60
C ASP A 40 -16.47 1.90 9.26
N ALA A 41 -16.15 2.55 8.13
CA ALA A 41 -16.10 1.89 6.83
C ALA A 41 -15.18 0.66 6.83
N GLY A 42 -15.73 -0.49 6.43
CA GLY A 42 -15.00 -1.76 6.43
C GLY A 42 -14.66 -2.27 7.84
N ALA A 43 -15.34 -1.78 8.87
CA ALA A 43 -15.15 -2.16 10.28
C ALA A 43 -14.97 -3.67 10.47
N ASP A 44 -13.99 -3.98 11.32
CA ASP A 44 -13.50 -5.29 11.74
C ASP A 44 -14.48 -6.47 11.62
N ALA A 45 -14.68 -6.94 10.39
CA ALA A 45 -15.41 -8.16 10.15
C ALA A 45 -14.51 -9.32 10.56
N ALA A 46 -14.91 -10.04 11.61
CA ALA A 46 -14.30 -11.32 11.96
C ALA A 46 -14.25 -12.21 10.70
N VAL A 47 -13.06 -12.73 10.41
CA VAL A 47 -12.86 -13.69 9.31
C VAL A 47 -12.77 -15.07 9.93
N GLU A 48 -13.70 -15.95 9.57
CA GLU A 48 -13.77 -17.31 10.11
C GLU A 48 -12.42 -18.04 9.92
N GLY A 49 -11.93 -18.62 11.01
CA GLY A 49 -10.66 -19.35 11.05
C GLY A 49 -9.40 -18.48 10.93
N VAL A 50 -9.52 -17.16 11.01
CA VAL A 50 -8.36 -16.24 10.93
C VAL A 50 -8.30 -15.34 12.15
N ALA A 51 -7.19 -15.41 12.88
CA ALA A 51 -6.87 -14.49 13.95
C ALA A 51 -6.04 -13.31 13.42
N PHE A 52 -6.08 -12.17 14.11
CA PHE A 52 -5.32 -10.99 13.75
C PHE A 52 -4.48 -10.52 14.94
N ALA A 53 -3.24 -10.12 14.67
CA ALA A 53 -2.33 -9.64 15.71
C ALA A 53 -1.45 -8.50 15.18
N ALA A 54 -1.30 -7.46 16.00
CA ALA A 54 -0.23 -6.47 15.83
C ALA A 54 1.05 -7.02 16.45
N ARG A 55 2.18 -6.88 15.75
CA ARG A 55 3.50 -7.31 16.23
C ARG A 55 4.53 -6.22 15.97
N ASP A 56 5.53 -6.19 16.85
CA ASP A 56 6.76 -5.43 16.67
C ASP A 56 7.62 -6.06 15.55
N PRO A 57 8.43 -5.27 14.82
CA PRO A 57 9.33 -5.78 13.79
C PRO A 57 10.27 -6.89 14.25
N THR A 58 10.73 -6.83 15.49
CA THR A 58 11.63 -7.84 16.07
C THR A 58 10.93 -9.16 16.42
N ALA A 59 9.59 -9.16 16.44
CA ALA A 59 8.75 -10.31 16.78
C ALA A 59 8.25 -11.09 15.55
N VAL A 60 8.71 -10.74 14.35
CA VAL A 60 8.46 -11.51 13.11
C VAL A 60 9.77 -12.02 12.52
N GLY A 61 9.71 -13.17 11.87
CA GLY A 61 10.87 -13.82 11.26
C GLY A 61 11.07 -13.47 9.80
N GLY A 62 11.67 -14.39 9.05
CA GLY A 62 11.88 -14.29 7.61
C GLY A 62 10.81 -14.96 6.76
N GLU A 63 9.58 -15.12 7.27
CA GLU A 63 8.51 -15.88 6.60
C GLU A 63 8.10 -15.25 5.26
N TYR A 64 8.24 -13.92 5.14
CA TYR A 64 7.99 -13.17 3.94
C TYR A 64 9.20 -12.29 3.60
N GLU A 65 9.61 -12.27 2.32
CA GLU A 65 10.69 -11.39 1.84
C GLU A 65 10.42 -9.91 2.18
N ALA A 66 9.14 -9.51 2.21
CA ALA A 66 8.74 -8.15 2.56
C ALA A 66 9.16 -7.74 3.99
N PHE A 67 9.33 -8.69 4.92
CA PHE A 67 9.71 -8.42 6.30
C PHE A 67 11.17 -7.95 6.40
N ALA A 68 12.02 -8.27 5.42
CA ALA A 68 13.37 -7.71 5.34
C ALA A 68 13.40 -6.19 5.06
N GLU A 69 12.28 -5.61 4.62
CA GLU A 69 12.11 -4.17 4.43
C GLU A 69 11.36 -3.49 5.58
N LEU A 70 10.99 -4.23 6.63
CA LEU A 70 10.30 -3.68 7.79
C LEU A 70 11.26 -2.77 8.56
N ARG A 71 10.75 -1.63 9.02
CA ARG A 71 11.53 -0.64 9.78
C ARG A 71 11.17 -0.75 11.25
N ASP A 72 12.09 -0.34 12.11
CA ASP A 72 11.91 -0.37 13.57
C ASP A 72 10.79 0.57 14.06
N ASP A 73 10.41 1.57 13.27
CA ASP A 73 9.32 2.52 13.54
C ASP A 73 7.96 2.07 12.98
N GLU A 74 7.83 0.80 12.58
CA GLU A 74 6.60 0.23 12.03
C GLU A 74 5.98 -0.82 12.94
N THR A 75 4.65 -0.90 12.91
CA THR A 75 3.91 -2.06 13.38
C THR A 75 3.57 -2.96 12.19
N VAL A 76 3.75 -4.27 12.34
CA VAL A 76 3.22 -5.26 11.37
C VAL A 76 1.91 -5.83 11.89
N LEU A 77 0.85 -5.72 11.09
CA LEU A 77 -0.39 -6.43 11.33
C LEU A 77 -0.36 -7.75 10.58
N CYS A 78 -0.55 -8.85 11.29
CA CYS A 78 -0.57 -10.20 10.76
C CYS A 78 -1.97 -10.79 10.80
N ALA A 79 -2.35 -11.50 9.75
CA ALA A 79 -3.49 -12.42 9.70
C ALA A 79 -2.95 -13.85 9.83
N LEU A 80 -3.52 -14.62 10.75
CA LEU A 80 -3.01 -15.92 11.21
C LEU A 80 -4.06 -17.00 10.97
N ASP A 81 -3.69 -18.08 10.29
CA ASP A 81 -4.48 -19.31 10.19
C ASP A 81 -3.76 -20.37 11.05
N GLY A 82 -4.27 -20.58 12.27
CA GLY A 82 -3.49 -21.22 13.34
C GLY A 82 -2.26 -20.40 13.69
N ASP A 83 -1.07 -21.01 13.62
CA ASP A 83 0.22 -20.33 13.86
C ASP A 83 0.84 -19.73 12.60
N GLU A 84 0.24 -19.97 11.43
CA GLU A 84 0.80 -19.54 10.16
C GLU A 84 0.34 -18.13 9.77
N ILE A 85 1.30 -17.25 9.44
CA ILE A 85 0.98 -15.93 8.87
C ILE A 85 0.52 -16.11 7.43
N VAL A 86 -0.75 -15.82 7.15
CA VAL A 86 -1.38 -15.93 5.81
C VAL A 86 -1.64 -14.57 5.16
N GLY A 87 -1.46 -13.48 5.90
CA GLY A 87 -1.50 -12.12 5.38
C GLY A 87 -0.80 -11.14 6.30
N HIS A 88 -0.38 -10.01 5.75
CA HIS A 88 0.25 -8.95 6.52
C HIS A 88 0.03 -7.57 5.90
N LEU A 89 0.24 -6.53 6.69
CA LEU A 89 0.54 -5.17 6.23
C LEU A 89 1.45 -4.47 7.23
N PHE A 90 2.07 -3.37 6.82
CA PHE A 90 2.85 -2.51 7.70
C PHE A 90 2.13 -1.19 7.89
N VAL A 91 2.18 -0.66 9.11
CA VAL A 91 1.69 0.66 9.47
C VAL A 91 2.75 1.42 10.26
N SER A 92 3.09 2.62 9.81
CA SER A 92 3.87 3.59 10.57
C SER A 92 3.01 4.81 10.90
N VAL A 93 3.36 5.56 11.93
CA VAL A 93 2.68 6.82 12.28
C VAL A 93 3.70 7.97 12.24
N ASP A 94 3.32 9.09 11.63
CA ASP A 94 4.15 10.31 11.47
C ASP A 94 5.52 10.04 10.86
N ALA A 95 5.55 9.13 9.88
CA ALA A 95 6.79 8.59 9.33
C ALA A 95 7.14 9.18 7.96
N THR A 96 8.45 9.16 7.68
CA THR A 96 9.02 9.57 6.41
C THR A 96 9.58 8.36 5.67
N HIS A 97 9.05 8.11 4.47
CA HIS A 97 9.36 6.92 3.67
C HIS A 97 10.00 7.27 2.33
N ARG A 98 10.99 6.46 1.92
CA ARG A 98 11.51 6.49 0.56
C ARG A 98 10.58 5.69 -0.36
N ILE A 99 9.85 6.38 -1.23
CA ILE A 99 8.95 5.77 -2.20
C ILE A 99 9.74 5.47 -3.47
N HIS A 100 10.30 4.26 -3.55
CA HIS A 100 11.14 3.84 -4.67
C HIS A 100 10.53 4.08 -6.06
N PRO A 101 9.24 3.79 -6.32
CA PRO A 101 8.63 4.06 -7.63
C PRO A 101 8.65 5.54 -8.03
N LEU A 102 8.51 6.46 -7.07
CA LEU A 102 8.51 7.92 -7.30
C LEU A 102 9.91 8.53 -7.25
N GLU A 103 10.92 7.72 -6.86
CA GLU A 103 12.27 8.17 -6.55
C GLU A 103 12.28 9.39 -5.61
N GLU A 104 11.38 9.39 -4.63
CA GLU A 104 11.09 10.53 -3.77
C GLU A 104 10.93 10.09 -2.32
N THR A 105 11.23 10.99 -1.39
CA THR A 105 11.02 10.79 0.04
C THR A 105 9.80 11.59 0.44
N LEU A 106 8.78 10.93 1.00
CA LEU A 106 7.52 11.54 1.40
C LEU A 106 7.31 11.38 2.90
N THR A 107 6.80 12.43 3.53
CA THR A 107 6.35 12.42 4.93
C THR A 107 4.83 12.30 4.94
N PHE A 108 4.31 11.40 5.76
CA PHE A 108 2.87 11.21 5.96
C PHE A 108 2.52 11.68 7.38
N ASP A 109 1.67 12.70 7.47
CA ASP A 109 1.10 13.18 8.73
C ASP A 109 -0.05 12.26 9.15
N GLY A 110 0.15 11.46 10.20
CA GLY A 110 -0.71 10.35 10.60
C GLY A 110 -0.22 8.97 10.17
N GLY A 111 -1.14 8.01 10.05
CA GLY A 111 -0.83 6.62 9.71
C GLY A 111 -0.43 6.45 8.23
N TYR A 112 0.52 5.60 7.92
CA TYR A 112 0.85 5.20 6.54
C TYR A 112 0.83 3.68 6.40
N VAL A 113 -0.08 3.17 5.56
CA VAL A 113 -0.24 1.75 5.28
C VAL A 113 0.51 1.37 4.02
N ARG A 114 1.38 0.35 4.14
CA ARG A 114 2.09 -0.23 2.99
C ARG A 114 2.19 -1.74 3.08
N ARG A 115 2.68 -2.35 1.99
CA ARG A 115 3.00 -3.78 1.89
C ARG A 115 1.82 -4.70 2.27
N VAL A 116 0.59 -4.31 1.92
CA VAL A 116 -0.58 -5.17 2.10
C VAL A 116 -0.46 -6.43 1.24
N PHE A 117 -0.47 -7.59 1.87
CA PHE A 117 -0.39 -8.87 1.21
C PHE A 117 -1.30 -9.90 1.87
N VAL A 118 -1.94 -10.73 1.05
CA VAL A 118 -2.64 -11.93 1.49
C VAL A 118 -2.22 -13.07 0.56
N ARG A 119 -1.89 -14.21 1.18
CA ARG A 119 -1.51 -15.45 0.49
C ARG A 119 -2.58 -15.83 -0.53
N PRO A 120 -2.22 -16.22 -1.76
CA PRO A 120 -3.20 -16.52 -2.82
C PRO A 120 -4.32 -17.49 -2.42
N SER A 121 -3.99 -18.55 -1.67
CA SER A 121 -4.95 -19.56 -1.16
C SER A 121 -5.95 -19.01 -0.13
N HIS A 122 -5.71 -17.81 0.41
CA HIS A 122 -6.51 -17.20 1.48
C HIS A 122 -7.22 -15.91 1.00
N ARG A 123 -7.15 -15.60 -0.30
CA ARG A 123 -7.81 -14.43 -0.90
C ARG A 123 -9.32 -14.63 -1.04
N GLY A 124 -10.05 -13.54 -1.21
CA GLY A 124 -11.51 -13.57 -1.35
C GLY A 124 -12.28 -13.82 -0.05
N ARG A 125 -11.58 -13.90 1.09
CA ARG A 125 -12.14 -14.14 2.43
C ARG A 125 -12.29 -12.86 3.27
N GLY A 126 -12.04 -11.68 2.72
CA GLY A 126 -12.09 -10.41 3.46
C GLY A 126 -10.85 -10.07 4.30
N ILE A 127 -9.82 -10.92 4.33
CA ILE A 127 -8.60 -10.72 5.16
C ILE A 127 -7.92 -9.36 4.91
N ALA A 128 -7.76 -8.95 3.65
CA ALA A 128 -7.11 -7.67 3.33
C ALA A 128 -7.91 -6.47 3.87
N THR A 129 -9.24 -6.53 3.75
CA THR A 129 -10.15 -5.51 4.31
C THR A 129 -10.00 -5.47 5.83
N ALA A 130 -10.06 -6.62 6.50
CA ALA A 130 -9.92 -6.72 7.95
C ALA A 130 -8.56 -6.22 8.46
N LEU A 131 -7.47 -6.46 7.72
CA LEU A 131 -6.14 -5.91 8.03
C LEU A 131 -6.13 -4.39 7.92
N VAL A 132 -6.65 -3.82 6.82
CA VAL A 132 -6.64 -2.36 6.59
C VAL A 132 -7.53 -1.62 7.60
N SER A 133 -8.70 -2.16 7.92
CA SER A 133 -9.55 -1.63 8.99
C SER A 133 -8.78 -1.56 10.32
N ARG A 134 -8.10 -2.64 10.71
CA ARG A 134 -7.27 -2.64 11.93
C ARG A 134 -6.09 -1.68 11.87
N ALA A 135 -5.51 -1.46 10.69
CA ALA A 135 -4.44 -0.48 10.52
C ALA A 135 -4.91 0.94 10.83
N ARG A 136 -6.17 1.24 10.51
CA ARG A 136 -6.80 2.52 10.88
C ARG A 136 -6.96 2.62 12.39
N THR A 137 -7.40 1.55 13.06
CA THR A 137 -7.47 1.50 14.53
C THR A 137 -6.10 1.73 15.17
N VAL A 138 -5.05 1.04 14.70
CA VAL A 138 -3.67 1.25 15.19
C VAL A 138 -3.23 2.71 15.03
N ALA A 139 -3.53 3.34 13.90
CA ALA A 139 -3.22 4.75 13.68
C ALA A 139 -4.07 5.67 14.59
N ALA A 140 -5.36 5.37 14.78
CA ALA A 140 -6.25 6.13 15.65
C ALA A 140 -5.80 6.10 17.11
N ASP A 141 -5.41 4.92 17.60
CA ASP A 141 -4.92 4.70 18.96
C ASP A 141 -3.60 5.43 19.21
N ALA A 142 -2.78 5.59 18.16
CA ALA A 142 -1.58 6.42 18.18
C ALA A 142 -1.86 7.94 18.06
N GLY A 143 -3.14 8.35 17.96
CA GLY A 143 -3.54 9.76 17.90
C GLY A 143 -3.56 10.37 16.50
N ALA A 144 -3.38 9.58 15.43
CA ALA A 144 -3.37 10.08 14.07
C ALA A 144 -4.71 10.77 13.69
N GLY A 145 -4.61 11.85 12.92
CA GLY A 145 -5.77 12.54 12.33
C GLY A 145 -6.18 11.97 10.97
N ALA A 146 -5.30 11.23 10.30
CA ALA A 146 -5.51 10.67 8.97
C ALA A 146 -4.71 9.37 8.79
N VAL A 147 -5.13 8.54 7.83
CA VAL A 147 -4.38 7.35 7.37
C VAL A 147 -4.19 7.42 5.88
N HIS A 148 -2.96 7.19 5.43
CA HIS A 148 -2.52 7.33 4.05
C HIS A 148 -2.15 5.98 3.45
N ALA A 149 -2.36 5.83 2.14
CA ALA A 149 -1.81 4.72 1.38
C ALA A 149 -1.43 5.18 -0.04
N LEU A 150 -0.33 4.64 -0.58
CA LEU A 150 0.05 4.86 -1.97
C LEU A 150 -0.25 3.63 -2.80
N VAL A 151 -1.11 3.79 -3.80
CA VAL A 151 -1.57 2.70 -4.65
C VAL A 151 -1.32 3.06 -6.10
N ALA A 152 -0.63 2.20 -6.84
CA ALA A 152 -0.44 2.40 -8.26
C ALA A 152 -1.80 2.50 -8.98
N LEU A 153 -1.91 3.35 -10.01
CA LEU A 153 -3.13 3.60 -10.80
C LEU A 153 -3.78 2.35 -11.42
N ASP A 154 -3.00 1.30 -11.38
CA ASP A 154 -3.03 0.13 -12.19
C ASP A 154 -3.48 -1.06 -11.32
N ASN A 155 -3.18 -1.01 -10.02
CA ASN A 155 -3.56 -1.98 -9.01
C ASN A 155 -5.03 -1.84 -8.58
N LYS A 156 -5.95 -2.15 -9.48
CA LYS A 156 -7.40 -2.10 -9.25
C LYS A 156 -7.87 -2.90 -8.03
N PRO A 157 -7.36 -4.13 -7.75
CA PRO A 157 -7.73 -4.85 -6.54
C PRO A 157 -7.40 -4.08 -5.26
N SER A 158 -6.22 -3.44 -5.19
CA SER A 158 -5.85 -2.63 -4.03
C SER A 158 -6.68 -1.35 -3.94
N GLN A 159 -6.99 -0.70 -5.07
CA GLN A 159 -7.86 0.48 -5.10
C GLN A 159 -9.24 0.17 -4.52
N TRP A 160 -9.88 -0.91 -4.99
CA TRP A 160 -11.19 -1.33 -4.48
C TRP A 160 -11.15 -1.70 -3.00
N MET A 161 -10.07 -2.34 -2.56
CA MET A 161 -9.90 -2.68 -1.16
C MET A 161 -9.78 -1.43 -0.28
N PHE A 162 -8.97 -0.44 -0.66
CA PHE A 162 -8.88 0.81 0.09
C PHE A 162 -10.20 1.60 0.08
N GLU A 163 -10.86 1.70 -1.08
CA GLU A 163 -12.17 2.36 -1.21
C GLU A 163 -13.24 1.69 -0.34
N ALA A 164 -13.24 0.36 -0.23
CA ALA A 164 -14.13 -0.38 0.65
C ALA A 164 -13.84 -0.17 2.16
N ASN A 165 -12.68 0.39 2.51
CA ASN A 165 -12.29 0.75 3.87
C ASN A 165 -12.38 2.28 4.12
N GLY A 166 -13.20 3.00 3.34
CA GLY A 166 -13.42 4.44 3.54
C GLY A 166 -12.26 5.32 3.10
N PHE A 167 -11.27 4.77 2.38
CA PHE A 167 -10.23 5.61 1.81
C PHE A 167 -10.69 6.27 0.52
N GLU A 168 -10.40 7.55 0.41
CA GLU A 168 -10.70 8.36 -0.77
C GLU A 168 -9.41 8.77 -1.48
N ARG A 169 -9.47 8.88 -2.81
CA ARG A 169 -8.34 9.33 -3.61
C ARG A 169 -8.18 10.84 -3.44
N ARG A 170 -7.16 11.27 -2.71
CA ARG A 170 -6.95 12.70 -2.43
C ARG A 170 -5.94 13.35 -3.37
N PHE A 171 -4.87 12.63 -3.70
CA PHE A 171 -3.82 13.13 -4.58
C PHE A 171 -3.42 12.11 -5.64
N GLU A 172 -2.91 12.60 -6.77
CA GLU A 172 -2.22 11.81 -7.77
C GLU A 172 -0.74 12.22 -7.82
N HIS A 173 0.14 11.24 -7.58
CA HIS A 173 1.59 11.37 -7.72
C HIS A 173 2.01 10.79 -9.06
N ALA A 174 2.64 11.59 -9.91
CA ALA A 174 3.18 11.16 -11.20
C ALA A 174 4.68 11.44 -11.27
N TYR A 175 5.44 10.42 -11.67
CA TYR A 175 6.89 10.52 -11.87
C TYR A 175 7.28 9.97 -13.25
N TYR A 176 8.12 10.72 -13.95
CA TYR A 176 8.70 10.34 -15.24
C TYR A 176 10.20 10.62 -15.24
N ARG A 177 10.97 9.67 -15.76
CA ARG A 177 12.41 9.79 -16.02
C ARG A 177 12.68 9.42 -17.46
N VAL A 178 13.44 10.26 -18.16
CA VAL A 178 13.93 10.02 -19.53
C VAL A 178 15.41 10.43 -19.56
N GLY A 179 16.30 9.45 -19.40
CA GLY A 179 17.74 9.71 -19.26
C GLY A 179 18.04 10.60 -18.04
N PRO A 180 18.70 11.77 -18.22
CA PRO A 180 18.96 12.70 -17.11
C PRO A 180 17.72 13.52 -16.70
N LEU A 181 16.69 13.59 -17.55
CA LEU A 181 15.51 14.40 -17.29
C LEU A 181 14.57 13.67 -16.33
N ARG A 182 14.13 14.41 -15.30
CA ARG A 182 13.20 13.93 -14.28
C ARG A 182 12.06 14.93 -14.16
N ARG A 183 10.83 14.44 -14.14
CA ARG A 183 9.64 15.26 -13.92
C ARG A 183 8.75 14.59 -12.89
N ARG A 184 8.40 15.35 -11.86
CA ARG A 184 7.42 14.99 -10.83
C ARG A 184 6.23 15.92 -10.91
N ARG A 185 5.06 15.40 -10.56
CA ARG A 185 3.83 16.17 -10.44
C ARG A 185 3.00 15.55 -9.33
N VAL A 186 2.47 16.41 -8.45
CA VAL A 186 1.43 16.06 -7.50
C VAL A 186 0.21 16.88 -7.85
N GLU A 187 -0.94 16.24 -7.98
CA GLU A 187 -2.21 16.86 -8.32
C GLU A 187 -3.24 16.54 -7.25
N ASP A 188 -3.92 17.56 -6.75
CA ASP A 188 -5.05 17.45 -5.85
C ASP A 188 -6.30 17.10 -6.66
N ILE A 189 -6.92 15.95 -6.36
CA ILE A 189 -8.04 15.44 -7.12
C ILE A 189 -9.36 16.15 -6.77
N GLU A 190 -9.51 16.68 -5.55
CA GLU A 190 -10.74 17.37 -5.12
C GLU A 190 -10.86 18.80 -5.66
N ARG A 191 -9.77 19.38 -6.15
CA ARG A 191 -9.74 20.76 -6.70
C ARG A 191 -9.87 20.82 -8.22
N THR A 192 -10.24 19.71 -8.88
CA THR A 192 -10.42 19.60 -10.34
C THR A 192 -11.88 19.31 -10.68
#